data_AF-A0A2I0T3J9-F1
#
_entry.id   AF-A0A2I0T3J9-F1
#
_cell.length_a   1.000
_cell.length_b   1.000
_cell.length_c   1.000
_cell.angle_alpha   90.00
_cell.angle_beta   90.00
_cell.angle_gamma   90.00
#
_symmetry.space_group_name_H-M   'P 1'
#
loop_
_entity.id
_entity.type
_entity.pdbx_description
1 polymer ?
#
loop_
_entity_poly.entity_id
_entity_poly.type
_entity_poly.pdbx_seq_one_letter_code
_entity_poly.pdbx_strand_id
1 'polypeptide(L)'
;MNKCKKPYVDQTTNLEKFSPEILSEIEKLFAKKFTYTKPVNNEWQLPDPSDAFTCDHKEFNSLLALKDSMNEVKNQLSDKNLDEWHQHTSFTNKAGKIIPHVKKSVNAELCTQAWCKFHEILCSFPLLPEEALQDGELNSVHLCEAPGAFIASLNHYLKSRHVPCDWNWVANTLNPYHEANDTLMMIMDDRLIANTLPWWYFGPDNTGDVMTLKHLTGLQNFVSNMATVHLVTADGSFDCQGNPDVHAV
;
A
#
# COMPACT_ATOMS: atom_id res chain seq x y z
N MET A 1 0.70 0.18 -38.61
CA MET A 1 -0.21 -0.99 -38.53
C MET A 1 -0.36 -1.37 -37.07
N ASN A 2 -1.41 -0.85 -36.43
CA ASN A 2 -1.71 -1.09 -35.02
C ASN A 2 -2.23 -2.51 -34.84
N LYS A 3 -1.45 -3.36 -34.16
CA LYS A 3 -1.97 -4.64 -33.66
C LYS A 3 -2.92 -4.34 -32.51
N CYS A 4 -4.21 -4.28 -32.82
CA CYS A 4 -5.29 -4.31 -31.85
C CYS A 4 -5.10 -5.55 -30.96
N LYS A 5 -4.68 -5.35 -29.70
CA LYS A 5 -4.60 -6.43 -28.72
C LYS A 5 -6.03 -6.92 -28.49
N LYS A 6 -6.23 -8.23 -28.66
CA LYS A 6 -7.53 -8.90 -28.45
C LYS A 6 -8.08 -8.61 -27.05
N PRO A 7 -9.40 -8.50 -26.89
CA PRO A 7 -10.03 -8.35 -25.58
C PRO A 7 -9.68 -9.54 -24.67
N TYR A 8 -9.46 -9.22 -23.40
CA TYR A 8 -9.11 -10.15 -22.33
C TYR A 8 -10.17 -11.25 -22.22
N VAL A 9 -9.74 -12.50 -22.44
CA VAL A 9 -10.54 -13.69 -22.16
C VAL A 9 -10.40 -13.96 -20.68
N ASP A 10 -11.51 -13.89 -19.97
CA ASP A 10 -11.62 -14.25 -18.56
C ASP A 10 -11.15 -15.71 -18.42
N GLN A 11 -9.90 -15.92 -18.00
CA GLN A 11 -9.40 -17.25 -17.69
C GLN A 11 -10.05 -17.67 -16.38
N THR A 12 -11.28 -18.14 -16.46
CA THR A 12 -11.98 -18.76 -15.34
C THR A 12 -11.13 -19.95 -14.90
N THR A 13 -10.46 -19.80 -13.76
CA THR A 13 -9.75 -20.91 -13.13
C THR A 13 -10.77 -22.03 -12.97
N ASN A 14 -10.54 -23.19 -13.58
CA ASN A 14 -11.44 -24.32 -13.43
C ASN A 14 -11.30 -24.85 -11.99
N LEU A 15 -12.18 -24.36 -11.11
CA LEU A 15 -12.24 -24.71 -9.70
C LEU A 15 -12.72 -26.16 -9.48
N GLU A 16 -13.36 -26.78 -10.48
CA GLU A 16 -13.84 -28.16 -10.45
C GLU A 16 -12.70 -29.19 -10.38
N LYS A 17 -11.45 -28.75 -10.59
CA LYS A 17 -10.24 -29.58 -10.44
C LYS A 17 -9.83 -29.79 -8.98
N PHE A 18 -10.37 -29.03 -8.03
CA PHE A 18 -10.02 -29.10 -6.62
C PHE A 18 -11.08 -29.83 -5.82
N SER A 19 -10.69 -30.52 -4.75
CA SER A 19 -11.65 -31.20 -3.88
C SER A 19 -12.52 -30.18 -3.12
N PRO A 20 -13.73 -30.56 -2.70
CA PRO A 20 -14.61 -29.69 -1.92
C PRO A 20 -13.96 -29.15 -0.63
N GLU A 21 -13.10 -29.96 0.01
CA GLU A 21 -12.39 -29.58 1.23
C GLU A 21 -11.41 -28.43 0.97
N ILE A 22 -10.66 -28.50 -0.14
CA ILE A 22 -9.71 -27.45 -0.55
C ILE A 22 -10.47 -26.16 -0.85
N LEU A 23 -11.58 -26.25 -1.59
CA LEU A 23 -12.40 -25.08 -1.90
C LEU A 23 -12.96 -24.42 -0.64
N SER A 24 -13.43 -25.22 0.33
CA SER A 24 -13.91 -24.72 1.63
C SER A 24 -12.79 -24.07 2.45
N GLU A 25 -11.58 -24.62 2.44
CA GLU A 25 -10.43 -24.01 3.12
C GLU A 25 -10.06 -22.66 2.50
N ILE A 26 -10.00 -22.59 1.16
CA ILE A 26 -9.75 -21.35 0.43
C ILE A 26 -10.78 -20.29 0.79
N GLU A 27 -12.07 -20.64 0.75
CA GLU A 27 -13.15 -19.72 1.12
C GLU A 27 -13.00 -19.19 2.54
N LYS A 28 -12.71 -20.07 3.52
CA LYS A 28 -12.47 -19.69 4.91
C LYS A 28 -11.30 -18.72 5.07
N LEU A 29 -10.24 -18.85 4.27
CA LEU A 29 -9.10 -17.95 4.30
C LEU A 29 -9.47 -16.55 3.78
N PHE A 30 -10.17 -16.46 2.66
CA PHE A 30 -10.61 -15.19 2.07
C PHE A 30 -11.78 -14.53 2.83
N ALA A 31 -12.52 -15.30 3.63
CA ALA A 31 -13.60 -14.81 4.48
C ALA A 31 -13.11 -14.22 5.82
N LYS A 32 -11.80 -14.21 6.12
CA LYS A 32 -11.22 -13.58 7.31
C LYS A 32 -11.25 -12.04 7.22
N LYS A 33 -12.45 -11.48 7.16
CA LYS A 33 -12.74 -10.05 7.11
C LYS A 33 -13.45 -9.66 8.39
N PHE A 34 -13.02 -8.55 8.99
CA PHE A 34 -13.57 -8.04 10.24
C PHE A 34 -14.16 -6.66 9.99
N THR A 35 -15.35 -6.41 10.52
CA THR A 35 -16.00 -5.09 10.48
C THR A 35 -16.00 -4.51 11.88
N TYR A 36 -15.40 -3.34 12.03
CA TYR A 36 -15.44 -2.57 13.27
C TYR A 36 -16.51 -1.51 13.13
N THR A 37 -17.44 -1.45 14.07
CA THR A 37 -18.50 -0.44 14.11
C THR A 37 -18.34 0.43 15.34
N LYS A 38 -18.73 1.70 15.22
CA LYS A 38 -18.80 2.58 16.39
C LYS A 38 -19.84 2.02 17.37
N PRO A 39 -19.59 2.10 18.69
CA PRO A 39 -20.49 1.55 19.68
C PRO A 39 -21.79 2.36 19.70
N VAL A 40 -22.92 1.68 19.83
CA VAL A 40 -24.27 2.29 19.79
C VAL A 40 -24.44 3.36 20.88
N ASN A 41 -23.76 3.20 22.02
CA ASN A 41 -23.88 4.08 23.19
C ASN A 41 -22.67 5.03 23.38
N ASN A 42 -21.83 5.22 22.35
CA ASN A 42 -20.59 6.01 22.47
C ASN A 42 -19.66 5.54 23.62
N GLU A 43 -19.65 4.24 23.94
CA GLU A 43 -18.77 3.65 24.98
C GLU A 43 -17.30 3.98 24.74
N TRP A 44 -16.93 4.16 23.48
CA TRP A 44 -15.69 4.78 23.05
C TRP A 44 -15.97 5.68 21.84
N GLN A 45 -15.15 6.72 21.69
CA GLN A 45 -15.10 7.57 20.52
C GLN A 45 -13.65 7.72 20.08
N LEU A 46 -13.44 7.94 18.78
CA LEU A 46 -12.12 8.36 18.32
C LEU A 46 -11.83 9.75 18.91
N PRO A 47 -10.60 10.02 19.37
CA PRO A 47 -10.23 11.34 19.86
C PRO A 47 -10.34 12.38 18.73
N ASP A 48 -10.51 13.65 19.10
CA ASP A 48 -10.44 14.73 18.11
C ASP A 48 -9.03 14.75 17.50
N PRO A 49 -8.85 14.98 16.19
CA PRO A 49 -7.53 15.15 15.60
C PRO A 49 -6.66 16.18 16.32
N SER A 50 -7.26 17.22 16.95
CA SER A 50 -6.54 18.20 17.76
C SER A 50 -5.94 17.61 19.05
N ASP A 51 -6.46 16.48 19.53
CA ASP A 51 -5.99 15.81 20.73
C ASP A 51 -4.79 14.89 20.45
N ALA A 52 -4.54 14.54 19.18
CA ALA A 52 -3.40 13.71 18.81
C ALA A 52 -2.08 14.38 19.21
N PHE A 53 -1.17 13.62 19.83
CA PHE A 53 0.15 14.08 20.27
C PHE A 53 0.14 15.23 21.30
N THR A 54 -0.96 15.44 22.02
CA THR A 54 -1.06 16.48 23.06
C THR A 54 -0.67 16.00 24.46
N CYS A 55 -0.67 14.69 24.70
CA CYS A 55 -0.27 14.09 25.96
C CYS A 55 1.12 13.45 25.90
N ASP A 56 1.78 13.37 27.05
CA ASP A 56 3.02 12.61 27.19
C ASP A 56 2.82 11.12 26.87
N HIS A 57 3.90 10.49 26.43
CA HIS A 57 3.92 9.06 26.15
C HIS A 57 3.48 8.26 27.39
N LYS A 58 2.48 7.41 27.22
CA LYS A 58 2.01 6.49 28.25
C LYS A 58 2.25 5.06 27.80
N GLU A 59 3.06 4.35 28.57
CA GLU A 59 3.27 2.93 28.38
C GLU A 59 2.11 2.11 28.97
N PHE A 60 1.73 1.05 28.25
CA PHE A 60 0.78 0.07 28.71
C PHE A 60 1.52 -1.25 28.96
N ASN A 61 1.66 -1.64 30.23
CA ASN A 61 2.44 -2.83 30.62
C ASN A 61 2.03 -4.11 29.89
N SER A 62 0.74 -4.27 29.55
CA SER A 62 0.27 -5.41 28.75
C SER A 62 0.80 -5.39 27.32
N LEU A 63 0.89 -4.21 26.69
CA LEU A 63 1.45 -4.05 25.35
C LEU A 63 2.97 -4.20 25.37
N LEU A 64 3.64 -3.74 26.43
CA LEU A 64 5.07 -3.96 26.62
C LEU A 64 5.39 -5.45 26.77
N ALA A 65 4.66 -6.17 27.63
CA ALA A 65 4.84 -7.62 27.77
C ALA A 65 4.59 -8.37 26.46
N LEU A 66 3.61 -7.91 25.66
CA LEU A 66 3.35 -8.47 24.33
C LEU A 66 4.49 -8.19 23.35
N LYS A 67 5.05 -6.97 23.37
CA LYS A 67 6.23 -6.59 22.59
C LYS A 67 7.43 -7.48 22.95
N ASP A 68 7.67 -7.69 24.23
CA ASP A 68 8.78 -8.53 24.72
C ASP A 68 8.61 -9.98 24.26
N SER A 69 7.40 -10.54 24.41
CA SER A 69 7.09 -11.89 23.95
C SER A 69 7.28 -12.05 22.43
N MET A 70 6.85 -11.07 21.64
CA MET A 70 7.05 -11.07 20.19
C MET A 70 8.53 -11.01 19.83
N ASN A 71 9.30 -10.15 20.51
CA ASN A 71 10.73 -10.02 20.28
C ASN A 71 11.50 -11.28 20.69
N GLU A 72 11.11 -11.96 21.77
CA GLU A 72 11.72 -13.24 22.17
C GLU A 72 11.53 -14.31 21.08
N VAL A 73 10.36 -14.37 20.46
CA VAL A 73 10.11 -15.28 19.32
C VAL A 73 10.93 -14.88 18.09
N LYS A 74 10.96 -13.58 17.72
CA LYS A 74 11.78 -13.08 16.60
C LYS A 74 13.26 -13.40 16.80
N ASN A 75 13.75 -13.28 18.03
CA ASN A 75 15.15 -13.45 18.36
C ASN A 75 15.65 -14.90 18.22
N GLN A 76 14.75 -15.88 18.13
CA GLN A 76 15.11 -17.29 17.83
C GLN A 76 15.73 -17.47 16.44
N LEU A 77 15.64 -16.45 15.57
CA LEU A 77 16.19 -16.46 14.21
C LEU A 77 17.40 -15.52 14.04
N SER A 78 17.85 -14.84 15.11
CA SER A 78 18.94 -13.85 15.05
C SER A 78 20.30 -14.46 14.67
N ASP A 79 20.46 -15.77 14.89
CA ASP A 79 21.69 -16.51 14.60
C ASP A 79 21.81 -16.91 13.12
N LYS A 80 20.76 -16.69 12.31
CA LYS A 80 20.76 -17.04 10.89
C LYS A 80 21.48 -15.98 10.07
N ASN A 81 22.28 -16.42 9.11
CA ASN A 81 22.86 -15.54 8.10
C ASN A 81 21.73 -14.92 7.26
N LEU A 82 21.75 -13.59 7.07
CA LEU A 82 20.68 -12.86 6.38
C LEU A 82 20.49 -13.32 4.93
N ASP A 83 21.58 -13.52 4.18
CA ASP A 83 21.51 -13.92 2.78
C ASP A 83 20.95 -15.34 2.63
N GLU A 84 21.45 -16.28 3.44
CA GLU A 84 20.94 -17.67 3.45
C GLU A 84 19.47 -17.72 3.88
N TRP A 85 19.09 -16.92 4.89
CA TRP A 85 17.73 -16.79 5.34
C TRP A 85 16.82 -16.21 4.26
N HIS A 86 17.25 -15.16 3.56
CA HIS A 86 16.53 -14.57 2.45
C HIS A 86 16.36 -15.55 1.28
N GLN A 87 17.39 -16.31 0.93
CA GLN A 87 17.30 -17.37 -0.08
C GLN A 87 16.29 -18.44 0.33
N HIS A 88 16.37 -18.92 1.57
CA HIS A 88 15.47 -19.94 2.10
C HIS A 88 14.01 -19.47 2.13
N THR A 89 13.75 -18.29 2.68
CA THR A 89 12.40 -17.72 2.78
C THR A 89 11.81 -17.39 1.41
N SER A 90 12.61 -16.88 0.48
CA SER A 90 12.18 -16.63 -0.90
C SER A 90 11.82 -17.93 -1.62
N PHE A 91 12.63 -19.00 -1.44
CA PHE A 91 12.37 -20.31 -2.03
C PHE A 91 11.10 -20.98 -1.48
N THR A 92 10.85 -20.83 -0.18
CA THR A 92 9.70 -21.44 0.51
C THR A 92 8.41 -20.60 0.41
N ASN A 93 8.51 -19.34 -0.03
CA ASN A 93 7.36 -18.46 -0.20
C ASN A 93 6.45 -18.88 -1.35
N LYS A 94 5.39 -19.64 -1.03
CA LYS A 94 4.37 -20.05 -2.00
C LYS A 94 3.69 -18.87 -2.69
N ALA A 95 3.55 -17.72 -2.02
CA ALA A 95 2.94 -16.51 -2.58
C ALA A 95 3.83 -15.86 -3.66
N GLY A 96 5.11 -16.22 -3.76
CA GLY A 96 6.01 -15.75 -4.82
C GLY A 96 5.51 -16.08 -6.24
N LYS A 97 4.62 -17.07 -6.40
CA LYS A 97 4.00 -17.43 -7.68
C LYS A 97 2.83 -16.53 -8.10
N ILE A 98 2.29 -15.74 -7.17
CA ILE A 98 1.13 -14.86 -7.43
C ILE A 98 1.50 -13.76 -8.42
N ILE A 99 2.62 -13.06 -8.19
CA ILE A 99 3.02 -11.91 -9.03
C ILE A 99 3.24 -12.33 -10.50
N PRO A 100 4.01 -13.39 -10.83
CA PRO A 100 4.13 -13.85 -12.20
C PRO A 100 2.80 -14.26 -12.84
N HIS A 101 1.91 -14.88 -12.05
CA HIS A 101 0.59 -15.25 -12.52
C HIS A 101 -0.25 -14.01 -12.87
N VAL A 102 -0.36 -13.05 -11.95
CA VAL A 102 -1.09 -11.77 -12.17
C VAL A 102 -0.53 -11.03 -13.38
N LYS A 103 0.80 -10.85 -13.47
CA LYS A 103 1.44 -10.22 -14.64
C LYS A 103 1.03 -10.86 -15.96
N LYS A 104 1.05 -12.20 -16.01
CA LYS A 104 0.72 -12.96 -17.21
C LYS A 104 -0.76 -12.91 -17.53
N SER A 105 -1.62 -13.02 -16.52
CA SER A 105 -3.06 -13.10 -16.69
C SER A 105 -3.62 -11.74 -17.08
N VAL A 106 -3.41 -10.71 -16.27
CA VAL A 106 -4.12 -9.42 -16.40
C VAL A 106 -3.27 -8.30 -17.02
N ASN A 107 -2.03 -8.57 -17.44
CA ASN A 107 -1.12 -7.55 -17.99
C ASN A 107 -0.95 -6.35 -17.02
N ALA A 108 -0.78 -6.64 -15.73
CA ALA A 108 -0.62 -5.63 -14.69
C ALA A 108 0.70 -4.85 -14.84
N GLU A 109 0.58 -3.52 -14.88
CA GLU A 109 1.69 -2.56 -14.89
C GLU A 109 2.30 -2.44 -13.49
N LEU A 110 3.63 -2.28 -13.40
CA LEU A 110 4.36 -2.17 -12.12
C LEU A 110 3.92 -3.21 -11.07
N CYS A 111 3.61 -4.43 -11.52
CA CYS A 111 3.06 -5.46 -10.66
C CYS A 111 4.14 -5.97 -9.68
N THR A 112 4.08 -5.47 -8.45
CA THR A 112 4.88 -5.86 -7.31
C THR A 112 4.00 -6.57 -6.27
N GLN A 113 4.57 -6.95 -5.12
CA GLN A 113 3.77 -7.44 -4.01
C GLN A 113 2.81 -6.36 -3.49
N ALA A 114 3.26 -5.11 -3.40
CA ALA A 114 2.45 -3.95 -3.03
C ALA A 114 1.25 -3.77 -3.97
N TRP A 115 1.47 -3.91 -5.27
CA TRP A 115 0.39 -3.88 -6.28
C TRP A 115 -0.67 -4.94 -5.97
N CYS A 116 -0.26 -6.19 -5.71
CA CYS A 116 -1.18 -7.29 -5.42
C CYS A 116 -1.95 -7.06 -4.11
N LYS A 117 -1.27 -6.60 -3.05
CA LYS A 117 -1.90 -6.26 -1.77
C LYS A 117 -3.02 -5.25 -1.99
N PHE A 118 -2.71 -4.13 -2.66
CA PHE A 118 -3.70 -3.08 -2.86
C PHE A 118 -4.82 -3.49 -3.81
N HIS A 119 -4.52 -4.28 -4.84
CA HIS A 119 -5.55 -4.79 -5.76
C HIS A 119 -6.53 -5.72 -5.03
N GLU A 120 -6.05 -6.57 -4.13
CA GLU A 120 -6.88 -7.41 -3.29
C GLU A 120 -7.78 -6.59 -2.37
N ILE A 121 -7.26 -5.50 -1.78
CA ILE A 121 -8.05 -4.57 -0.96
C ILE A 121 -9.15 -3.92 -1.80
N LEU A 122 -8.84 -3.36 -2.96
CA LEU A 122 -9.80 -2.73 -3.88
C LEU A 122 -10.91 -3.68 -4.33
N CYS A 123 -10.60 -4.98 -4.47
CA CYS A 123 -11.60 -5.99 -4.83
C CYS A 123 -12.38 -6.51 -3.62
N SER A 124 -11.84 -6.38 -2.42
CA SER A 124 -12.41 -6.95 -1.20
C SER A 124 -13.28 -5.98 -0.41
N PHE A 125 -13.05 -4.68 -0.56
CA PHE A 125 -13.69 -3.62 0.21
C PHE A 125 -14.17 -2.48 -0.71
N PRO A 126 -15.33 -1.87 -0.44
CA PRO A 126 -15.84 -0.73 -1.19
C PRO A 126 -15.06 0.54 -0.80
N LEU A 127 -13.82 0.67 -1.29
CA LEU A 127 -12.94 1.78 -0.93
C LEU A 127 -13.28 3.10 -1.63
N LEU A 128 -13.87 3.04 -2.82
CA LEU A 128 -14.18 4.23 -3.60
C LEU A 128 -15.56 4.75 -3.17
N PRO A 129 -15.67 6.00 -2.68
CA PRO A 129 -16.95 6.58 -2.27
C PRO A 129 -17.94 6.60 -3.43
N GLU A 130 -19.20 6.28 -3.18
CA GLU A 130 -20.22 6.24 -4.23
C GLU A 130 -20.43 7.61 -4.86
N GLU A 131 -20.30 8.67 -4.06
CA GLU A 131 -20.41 10.06 -4.49
C GLU A 131 -19.37 10.41 -5.56
N ALA A 132 -18.11 10.00 -5.35
CA ALA A 132 -17.04 10.21 -6.32
C ALA A 132 -17.31 9.51 -7.66
N LEU A 133 -17.95 8.34 -7.61
CA LEU A 133 -18.32 7.57 -8.80
C LEU A 133 -19.53 8.18 -9.53
N GLN A 134 -20.47 8.78 -8.79
CA GLN A 134 -21.65 9.44 -9.34
C GLN A 134 -21.29 10.80 -9.97
N ASP A 135 -20.45 11.59 -9.29
CA ASP A 135 -19.99 12.89 -9.77
C ASP A 135 -18.99 12.76 -10.93
N GLY A 136 -18.40 11.57 -11.09
CA GLY A 136 -17.46 11.25 -12.16
C GLY A 136 -16.07 11.83 -11.93
N GLU A 137 -15.74 12.26 -10.71
CA GLU A 137 -14.42 12.79 -10.33
C GLU A 137 -13.86 11.99 -9.15
N LEU A 138 -12.70 11.37 -9.34
CA LEU A 138 -11.98 10.65 -8.30
C LEU A 138 -10.64 11.34 -8.03
N ASN A 139 -10.35 11.59 -6.76
CA ASN A 139 -9.16 12.30 -6.32
C ASN A 139 -8.47 11.48 -5.26
N SER A 140 -7.22 11.05 -5.51
CA SER A 140 -6.47 10.23 -4.57
C SER A 140 -5.12 10.83 -4.19
N VAL A 141 -4.68 10.55 -2.96
CA VAL A 141 -3.36 10.92 -2.45
C VAL A 141 -2.61 9.67 -2.03
N HIS A 142 -1.39 9.50 -2.51
CA HIS A 142 -0.56 8.32 -2.27
C HIS A 142 0.73 8.70 -1.56
N LEU A 143 0.88 8.35 -0.28
CA LEU A 143 2.03 8.69 0.55
C LEU A 143 3.07 7.56 0.54
N CYS A 144 4.35 7.94 0.54
CA CYS A 144 5.47 6.99 0.46
C CYS A 144 5.31 5.96 -0.69
N GLU A 145 4.86 6.42 -1.84
CA GLU A 145 4.24 5.58 -2.87
C GLU A 145 5.23 4.87 -3.81
N ALA A 146 6.47 5.37 -3.89
CA ALA A 146 7.40 4.86 -4.89
C ALA A 146 7.67 3.36 -4.73
N PRO A 147 7.74 2.60 -5.84
CA PRO A 147 7.81 3.06 -7.24
C PRO A 147 6.47 3.40 -7.92
N GLY A 148 5.33 3.37 -7.22
CA GLY A 148 4.00 3.62 -7.79
C GLY A 148 3.09 2.40 -7.90
N ALA A 149 3.27 1.42 -7.03
CA ALA A 149 2.56 0.15 -7.11
C ALA A 149 1.06 0.28 -6.83
N PHE A 150 0.66 1.14 -5.87
CA PHE A 150 -0.75 1.33 -5.56
C PHE A 150 -1.41 2.22 -6.61
N ILE A 151 -0.73 3.25 -7.12
CA ILE A 151 -1.20 4.05 -8.27
C ILE A 151 -1.47 3.14 -9.47
N ALA A 152 -0.51 2.31 -9.86
CA ALA A 152 -0.66 1.40 -10.99
C ALA A 152 -1.79 0.38 -10.79
N SER A 153 -2.00 -0.08 -9.56
CA SER A 153 -3.08 -0.99 -9.21
C SER A 153 -4.46 -0.32 -9.26
N LEU A 154 -4.58 0.92 -8.76
CA LEU A 154 -5.81 1.71 -8.88
C LEU A 154 -6.14 2.01 -10.34
N ASN A 155 -5.15 2.44 -11.13
CA ASN A 155 -5.31 2.64 -12.57
C ASN A 155 -5.89 1.39 -13.23
N HIS A 156 -5.26 0.24 -12.98
CA HIS A 156 -5.69 -1.03 -13.55
C HIS A 156 -7.12 -1.40 -13.12
N TYR A 157 -7.47 -1.21 -11.85
CA TYR A 157 -8.80 -1.46 -11.32
C TYR A 157 -9.87 -0.60 -12.02
N LEU A 158 -9.65 0.72 -12.09
CA LEU A 158 -10.60 1.66 -12.71
C LEU A 158 -10.80 1.35 -14.20
N LYS A 159 -9.70 1.11 -14.93
CA LYS A 159 -9.75 0.83 -16.37
C LYS A 159 -10.36 -0.54 -16.68
N SER A 160 -10.00 -1.59 -15.95
CA SER A 160 -10.53 -2.94 -16.18
C SER A 160 -12.02 -3.05 -15.90
N ARG A 161 -12.52 -2.32 -14.90
CA ARG A 161 -13.94 -2.27 -14.54
C ARG A 161 -14.74 -1.20 -15.28
N HIS A 162 -14.11 -0.45 -16.18
CA HIS A 162 -14.74 0.63 -16.94
C HIS A 162 -15.45 1.66 -16.05
N VAL A 163 -14.82 2.00 -14.92
CA VAL A 163 -15.35 3.00 -13.98
C VAL A 163 -15.33 4.36 -14.69
N PRO A 164 -16.50 5.00 -14.91
CA PRO A 164 -16.58 6.26 -15.64
C PRO A 164 -16.23 7.43 -14.71
N CYS A 165 -14.94 7.61 -14.43
CA CYS A 165 -14.46 8.75 -13.65
C CYS A 165 -13.20 9.38 -14.26
N ASP A 166 -13.10 10.69 -14.14
CA ASP A 166 -11.86 11.44 -14.29
C ASP A 166 -11.06 11.30 -12.99
N TRP A 167 -9.96 10.57 -13.08
CA TRP A 167 -9.12 10.27 -11.93
C TRP A 167 -7.91 11.20 -11.89
N ASN A 168 -7.86 12.06 -10.87
CA ASN A 168 -6.69 12.84 -10.50
C ASN A 168 -6.00 12.21 -9.31
N TRP A 169 -4.67 12.26 -9.30
CA TRP A 169 -3.90 11.77 -8.17
C TRP A 169 -2.70 12.66 -7.89
N VAL A 170 -2.29 12.65 -6.62
CA VAL A 170 -1.03 13.22 -6.13
C VAL A 170 -0.29 12.16 -5.36
N ALA A 171 1.02 12.13 -5.49
CA ALA A 171 1.85 11.19 -4.76
C ALA A 171 3.01 11.87 -4.05
N ASN A 172 3.46 11.27 -2.96
CA ASN A 172 4.69 11.64 -2.26
C ASN A 172 5.59 10.40 -2.13
N THR A 173 6.90 10.64 -2.14
CA THR A 173 7.94 9.68 -1.80
C THR A 173 9.22 10.47 -1.52
N LEU A 174 10.23 9.82 -0.92
CA LEU A 174 11.59 10.37 -0.87
C LEU A 174 12.08 10.64 -2.30
N ASN A 175 12.54 11.85 -2.54
CA ASN A 175 12.89 12.30 -3.89
C ASN A 175 14.07 11.50 -4.44
N PRO A 176 13.91 10.71 -5.52
CA PRO A 176 14.99 9.94 -6.13
C PRO A 176 16.09 10.80 -6.77
N TYR A 177 15.88 12.12 -6.90
CA TYR A 177 16.78 13.05 -7.57
C TYR A 177 17.44 14.05 -6.61
N HIS A 178 17.26 13.86 -5.29
CA HIS A 178 17.84 14.74 -4.28
C HIS A 178 19.17 14.17 -3.74
N GLU A 179 20.24 14.96 -3.80
CA GLU A 179 21.61 14.53 -3.49
C GLU A 179 21.81 14.01 -2.05
N ALA A 180 21.00 14.50 -1.10
CA ALA A 180 21.06 14.08 0.30
C ALA A 180 20.36 12.73 0.59
N ASN A 181 19.61 12.19 -0.38
CA ASN A 181 18.94 10.90 -0.23
C ASN A 181 19.90 9.79 -0.70
N ASP A 182 20.02 8.70 0.06
CA ASP A 182 20.96 7.62 -0.24
C ASP A 182 20.51 6.78 -1.44
N THR A 183 21.28 6.84 -2.53
CA THR A 183 21.08 6.08 -3.77
C THR A 183 20.98 4.56 -3.59
N LEU A 184 21.51 3.99 -2.51
CA LEU A 184 21.40 2.55 -2.20
C LEU A 184 20.02 2.16 -1.63
N MET A 185 19.26 3.12 -1.09
CA MET A 185 17.89 2.94 -0.58
C MET A 185 16.82 3.31 -1.61
N MET A 186 17.22 3.80 -2.79
CA MET A 186 16.31 4.48 -3.71
C MET A 186 15.71 3.51 -4.75
N ILE A 187 14.38 3.42 -4.70
CA ILE A 187 13.44 3.16 -5.79
C ILE A 187 14.10 2.50 -7.03
N MET A 188 14.05 1.17 -7.12
CA MET A 188 14.63 0.42 -8.25
C MET A 188 14.01 0.76 -9.62
N ASP A 189 12.84 1.41 -9.64
CA ASP A 189 12.10 1.77 -10.85
C ASP A 189 11.45 3.15 -10.71
N ASP A 190 12.08 4.18 -11.25
CA ASP A 190 11.62 5.57 -11.19
C ASP A 190 10.83 6.00 -12.42
N ARG A 191 10.55 5.08 -13.37
CA ARG A 191 9.97 5.44 -14.67
C ARG A 191 8.61 6.10 -14.55
N LEU A 192 7.78 5.65 -13.60
CA LEU A 192 6.50 6.31 -13.35
C LEU A 192 6.76 7.74 -12.89
N ILE A 193 7.63 7.93 -11.90
CA ILE A 193 7.99 9.23 -11.34
C ILE A 193 8.47 10.17 -12.45
N ALA A 194 9.47 9.77 -13.22
CA ALA A 194 10.05 10.57 -14.30
C ALA A 194 9.01 11.01 -15.34
N ASN A 195 8.07 10.15 -15.72
CA ASN A 195 7.04 10.46 -16.71
C ASN A 195 5.83 11.21 -16.14
N THR A 196 5.75 11.35 -14.81
CA THR A 196 4.60 11.93 -14.12
C THR A 196 4.98 12.98 -13.08
N LEU A 197 6.19 13.52 -13.15
CA LEU A 197 6.77 14.46 -12.18
C LEU A 197 5.82 15.55 -11.65
N PRO A 198 4.96 16.20 -12.48
CA PRO A 198 4.02 17.21 -11.97
C PRO A 198 3.02 16.70 -10.93
N TRP A 199 2.81 15.40 -10.82
CA TRP A 199 1.90 14.78 -9.85
C TRP A 199 2.62 14.31 -8.57
N TRP A 200 3.95 14.50 -8.48
CA TRP A 200 4.74 14.14 -7.31
C TRP A 200 5.06 15.37 -6.47
N TYR A 201 4.71 15.28 -5.18
CA TYR A 201 5.00 16.28 -4.18
C TYR A 201 6.20 15.87 -3.33
N PHE A 202 7.33 16.52 -3.56
CA PHE A 202 8.59 16.30 -2.82
C PHE A 202 8.80 17.24 -1.63
N GLY A 203 7.80 18.06 -1.29
CA GLY A 203 7.93 19.01 -0.19
C GLY A 203 8.72 20.28 -0.54
N PRO A 204 8.72 21.28 0.36
CA PRO A 204 9.34 22.58 0.13
C PRO A 204 10.87 22.54 0.11
N ASP A 205 11.49 21.54 0.72
CA ASP A 205 12.94 21.29 0.69
C ASP A 205 13.34 20.27 -0.38
N ASN A 206 12.37 19.79 -1.17
CA ASN A 206 12.58 18.84 -2.26
C ASN A 206 13.15 17.47 -1.82
N THR A 207 13.15 17.15 -0.51
CA THR A 207 13.66 15.87 0.01
C THR A 207 12.67 14.73 -0.17
N GLY A 208 11.37 15.05 -0.16
CA GLY A 208 10.29 14.07 -0.13
C GLY A 208 9.99 13.48 1.24
N ASP A 209 10.65 13.94 2.31
CA ASP A 209 10.46 13.42 3.66
C ASP A 209 9.13 13.87 4.27
N VAL A 210 8.23 12.90 4.45
CA VAL A 210 6.88 13.09 5.01
C VAL A 210 6.89 13.38 6.51
N MET A 211 7.99 13.09 7.21
CA MET A 211 8.11 13.23 8.66
C MET A 211 8.27 14.69 9.12
N THR A 212 8.47 15.63 8.18
CA THR A 212 8.63 17.05 8.50
C THR A 212 7.29 17.78 8.55
N LEU A 213 7.02 18.59 9.59
CA LEU A 213 5.75 19.33 9.70
C LEU A 213 5.49 20.26 8.50
N LYS A 214 6.56 20.82 7.91
CA LYS A 214 6.48 21.65 6.71
C LYS A 214 5.90 20.87 5.51
N HIS A 215 6.14 19.56 5.45
CA HIS A 215 5.59 18.68 4.44
C HIS A 215 4.06 18.67 4.51
N LEU A 216 3.49 18.49 5.70
CA LEU A 216 2.04 18.43 5.92
C LEU A 216 1.35 19.69 5.41
N THR A 217 1.80 20.87 5.85
CA THR A 217 1.19 22.15 5.44
C THR A 217 1.32 22.39 3.94
N GLY A 218 2.47 22.03 3.35
CA GLY A 218 2.67 22.22 1.92
C GLY A 218 1.90 21.21 1.07
N LEU A 219 1.69 19.96 1.54
CA LEU A 219 0.87 18.96 0.87
C LEU A 219 -0.59 19.42 0.83
N GLN A 220 -1.13 19.92 1.94
CA GLN A 220 -2.47 20.51 2.00
C GLN A 220 -2.65 21.63 0.98
N ASN A 221 -1.66 22.52 0.86
CA ASN A 221 -1.66 23.57 -0.16
C ASN A 221 -1.57 23.00 -1.59
N PHE A 222 -0.76 21.96 -1.80
CA PHE A 222 -0.57 21.34 -3.12
C PHE A 222 -1.86 20.66 -3.62
N VAL A 223 -2.60 20.00 -2.73
CA VAL A 223 -3.88 19.36 -3.07
C VAL A 223 -5.08 20.30 -2.96
N SER A 224 -4.88 21.59 -2.65
CA SER A 224 -5.99 22.54 -2.43
C SER A 224 -6.90 22.77 -3.63
N ASN A 225 -6.43 22.43 -4.85
CA ASN A 225 -7.24 22.48 -6.06
C ASN A 225 -8.19 21.28 -6.21
N MET A 226 -8.00 20.21 -5.42
CA MET A 226 -8.93 19.10 -5.35
C MET A 226 -10.10 19.50 -4.45
N ALA A 227 -11.34 19.44 -4.96
CA ALA A 227 -12.52 19.78 -4.17
C ALA A 227 -12.66 18.86 -2.93
N THR A 228 -12.38 17.57 -3.11
CA THR A 228 -12.40 16.54 -2.08
C THR A 228 -11.30 15.53 -2.36
N VAL A 229 -10.61 15.05 -1.34
CA VAL A 229 -9.73 13.87 -1.42
C VAL A 229 -10.54 12.65 -1.03
N HIS A 230 -10.76 11.74 -1.98
CA HIS A 230 -11.63 10.58 -1.83
C HIS A 230 -10.92 9.36 -1.27
N LEU A 231 -9.62 9.23 -1.55
CA LEU A 231 -8.81 8.08 -1.15
C LEU A 231 -7.41 8.53 -0.77
N VAL A 232 -6.95 8.09 0.41
CA VAL A 232 -5.56 8.25 0.83
C VAL A 232 -4.95 6.86 1.02
N THR A 233 -3.79 6.63 0.44
CA THR A 233 -3.01 5.40 0.67
C THR A 233 -1.63 5.72 1.20
N ALA A 234 -1.04 4.78 1.94
CA ALA A 234 0.35 4.87 2.37
C ALA A 234 0.98 3.48 2.40
N ASP A 235 2.13 3.30 1.73
CA ASP A 235 2.91 2.04 1.72
C ASP A 235 4.40 2.32 1.97
N GLY A 236 4.68 3.15 2.97
CA GLY A 236 6.05 3.52 3.35
C GLY A 236 6.71 2.48 4.26
N SER A 237 7.95 2.13 3.94
CA SER A 237 8.80 1.30 4.79
C SER A 237 10.27 1.68 4.62
N PHE A 238 11.08 1.42 5.63
CA PHE A 238 12.53 1.55 5.60
C PHE A 238 13.17 0.19 5.87
N ASP A 239 14.33 -0.07 5.25
CA ASP A 239 15.10 -1.26 5.59
C ASP A 239 15.72 -1.10 6.99
N CYS A 240 15.31 -1.96 7.90
CA CYS A 240 15.76 -1.98 9.29
C CYS A 240 16.64 -3.21 9.60
N GLN A 241 17.13 -3.95 8.60
CA GLN A 241 17.92 -5.17 8.84
C GLN A 241 19.18 -4.93 9.67
N GLY A 242 19.83 -3.77 9.48
CA GLY A 242 21.02 -3.38 10.25
C GLY A 242 20.71 -2.85 11.65
N ASN A 243 19.46 -2.47 11.93
CA ASN A 243 19.05 -1.94 13.23
C ASN A 243 17.52 -2.06 13.45
N PRO A 244 17.02 -3.25 13.78
CA PRO A 244 15.58 -3.52 13.83
C PRO A 244 14.84 -2.81 14.98
N ASP A 245 15.57 -2.27 15.97
CA ASP A 245 15.01 -1.63 17.15
C ASP A 245 14.78 -0.11 17.00
N VAL A 246 15.33 0.54 15.98
CA VAL A 246 15.37 2.02 15.88
C VAL A 246 14.13 2.65 15.23
N HIS A 247 13.21 1.85 14.67
CA HIS A 247 12.08 2.39 13.88
C HIS A 247 10.70 1.86 14.26
N ALA A 248 10.56 1.17 15.39
CA ALA A 248 9.24 0.97 15.99
C ALA A 248 8.85 2.25 16.74
N VAL A 249 8.36 3.25 16.01
CA VAL A 249 7.59 4.38 16.56
C VAL A 249 6.15 3.94 16.77
#